data_AF-A0A1F8PEE6-F1
#
_entry.id   AF-A0A1F8PEE6-F1
#
_cell.length_a   1.000
_cell.length_b   1.000
_cell.length_c   1.000
_cell.angle_alpha   90.00
_cell.angle_beta   90.00
_cell.angle_gamma   90.00
#
_symmetry.space_group_name_H-M   'P 1'
#
loop_
_entity.id
_entity.type
_entity.pdbx_description
1 polymer ?
#
loop_
_entity_poly.entity_id
_entity_poly.type
_entity_poly.pdbx_seq_one_letter_code
_entity_poly.pdbx_strand_id
1 'polypeptide(L)'
;MVELLRPTRGGFLRPFGCGEFIREFLLGHGPNGSPVIDPDVGAPQADIFYHYKKALMRATAVDRATRAEEKQARREKRSIDPANIEKLAERYLSRMPYKAQGARFHSFIVYFSTIQRLGWVEPTGQEEPSSFQEHYPPGPPRRYFRLTDAGKTASETAWANPHRALYG
;
A
#
# COMPACT_ATOMS: atom_id res chain seq x y z
N MET A 1 10.20 -28.34 -10.61
CA MET A 1 9.06 -28.24 -9.69
C MET A 1 8.69 -26.77 -9.57
N VAL A 2 7.44 -26.40 -9.87
CA VAL A 2 6.96 -25.02 -9.64
C VAL A 2 6.39 -25.01 -8.22
N GLU A 3 7.08 -24.35 -7.30
CA GLU A 3 6.64 -24.22 -5.93
C GLU A 3 5.45 -23.27 -5.89
N LEU A 4 4.26 -23.83 -5.70
CA LEU A 4 3.03 -23.06 -5.60
C LEU A 4 3.01 -22.37 -4.23
N LEU A 5 3.35 -21.09 -4.18
CA LEU A 5 3.19 -20.19 -3.03
C LEU A 5 1.70 -19.96 -2.73
N ARG A 6 1.00 -21.01 -2.27
CA ARG A 6 -0.37 -20.90 -1.75
C ARG A 6 -0.31 -21.02 -0.23
N PRO A 7 -0.98 -20.12 0.50
CA PRO A 7 -1.05 -20.23 1.96
C PRO A 7 -1.77 -21.54 2.35
N THR A 8 -1.25 -22.21 3.37
CA THR A 8 -1.70 -23.52 3.86
C THR A 8 -3.11 -23.50 4.44
N ARG A 9 -3.62 -22.33 4.85
CA ARG A 9 -5.00 -22.10 5.27
C ARG A 9 -5.49 -20.73 4.80
N GLY A 10 -6.80 -20.63 4.56
CA GLY A 10 -7.52 -19.47 4.02
C GLY A 10 -6.89 -18.12 4.37
N GLY A 11 -6.24 -17.54 3.38
CA GLY A 11 -5.62 -16.23 3.43
C GLY A 11 -5.43 -15.73 2.00
N PHE A 12 -5.71 -14.45 1.78
CA PHE A 12 -5.31 -13.80 0.54
C PHE A 12 -3.80 -13.53 0.66
N LEU A 13 -3.02 -14.01 -0.32
CA LEU A 13 -1.63 -13.57 -0.44
C LEU A 13 -1.69 -12.06 -0.70
N ARG A 14 -1.20 -11.25 0.25
CA ARG A 14 -1.04 -9.82 -0.03
C ARG A 14 0.19 -9.66 -0.93
N PRO A 15 0.10 -8.85 -1.98
CA PRO A 15 1.20 -8.68 -2.94
C PRO A 15 2.43 -8.02 -2.30
N PHE A 16 2.23 -7.20 -1.26
CA PHE A 16 3.29 -6.53 -0.48
C PHE A 16 2.75 -6.10 0.89
N GLY A 17 3.67 -5.79 1.82
CA GLY A 17 3.36 -5.40 3.20
C GLY A 17 2.96 -3.93 3.34
N CYS A 18 2.20 -3.60 4.39
CA CYS A 18 1.88 -2.19 4.71
C CYS A 18 3.11 -1.42 5.17
N GLY A 19 3.94 -2.03 6.02
CA GLY A 19 5.15 -1.39 6.56
C GLY A 19 6.20 -1.15 5.49
N GLU A 20 6.48 -2.18 4.70
CA GLU A 20 7.33 -2.09 3.51
C GLU A 20 6.86 -0.95 2.60
N PHE A 21 5.57 -0.90 2.25
CA PHE A 21 5.05 0.19 1.42
C PHE A 21 5.28 1.58 2.05
N ILE A 22 4.97 1.75 3.34
CA ILE A 22 5.15 3.04 4.04
C ILE A 22 6.62 3.47 4.02
N ARG A 23 7.54 2.55 4.34
CA ARG A 23 8.98 2.81 4.37
C ARG A 23 9.48 3.25 3.00
N GLU A 24 9.24 2.44 1.97
CA GLU A 24 9.73 2.74 0.61
C GLU A 24 9.09 4.02 0.05
N PHE A 25 7.83 4.28 0.39
CA PHE A 25 7.15 5.51 -0.01
C PHE A 25 7.80 6.74 0.65
N LEU A 26 8.05 6.69 1.96
CA LEU A 26 8.67 7.79 2.71
C LEU A 26 10.18 7.95 2.45
N LEU A 27 10.84 6.92 1.92
CA LEU A 27 12.20 7.03 1.35
C LEU A 27 12.20 7.67 -0.05
N GLY A 28 11.03 7.97 -0.62
CA GLY A 28 10.91 8.58 -1.94
C GLY A 28 11.11 7.59 -3.09
N HIS A 29 11.06 6.27 -2.86
CA HIS A 29 11.32 5.28 -3.91
C HIS A 29 10.14 5.03 -4.85
N GLY A 30 8.95 5.56 -4.55
CA GLY A 30 7.74 5.39 -5.38
C GLY A 30 7.27 3.93 -5.51
N PRO A 31 7.10 3.17 -4.40
CA PRO A 31 6.77 1.75 -4.45
C PRO A 31 5.47 1.46 -5.20
N ASN A 32 5.46 0.40 -6.00
CA ASN A 32 4.26 -0.12 -6.68
C ASN A 32 3.54 0.94 -7.57
N GLY A 33 4.31 1.81 -8.22
CA GLY A 33 3.77 2.86 -9.10
C GLY A 33 3.05 3.99 -8.34
N SER A 34 3.47 4.23 -7.10
CA SER A 34 3.16 5.45 -6.37
C SER A 34 4.13 6.57 -6.76
N PRO A 35 3.79 7.85 -6.55
CA PRO A 35 4.69 8.95 -6.87
C PRO A 35 5.95 8.90 -6.00
N VAL A 36 7.05 9.37 -6.59
CA VAL A 36 8.26 9.75 -5.84
C VAL A 36 7.95 11.04 -5.08
N ILE A 37 8.33 11.09 -3.81
CA ILE A 37 8.20 12.26 -2.95
C ILE A 37 9.57 12.66 -2.42
N ASP A 38 9.68 13.90 -1.95
CA ASP A 38 10.85 14.36 -1.20
C ASP A 38 10.82 13.74 0.22
N PRO A 39 11.81 12.91 0.61
CA PRO A 39 11.86 12.28 1.92
C PRO A 39 11.97 13.26 3.10
N ASP A 40 12.54 14.44 2.88
CA ASP A 40 12.73 15.44 3.94
C ASP A 40 11.43 16.20 4.23
N VAL A 41 10.58 16.36 3.22
CA VAL A 41 9.21 16.91 3.33
C VAL A 41 8.24 15.86 3.84
N GLY A 42 8.40 14.61 3.39
CA GLY A 42 7.50 13.50 3.73
C GLY A 42 6.12 13.62 3.09
N ALA A 43 5.11 13.02 3.71
CA ALA A 43 3.74 13.05 3.19
C ALA A 43 2.66 12.94 4.29
N PRO A 44 1.43 13.42 4.01
CA PRO A 44 0.30 13.19 4.89
C PRO A 44 -0.10 11.71 4.98
N GLN A 45 -0.54 11.25 6.15
CA GLN A 45 -1.03 9.88 6.35
C GLN A 45 -2.15 9.49 5.36
N ALA A 46 -3.00 10.44 4.99
CA ALA A 46 -4.08 10.24 4.03
C ALA A 46 -3.55 9.91 2.62
N ASP A 47 -2.47 10.57 2.19
CA ASP A 47 -1.86 10.33 0.87
C ASP A 47 -1.10 9.01 0.83
N ILE A 48 -0.31 8.72 1.88
CA ILE A 48 0.37 7.43 2.01
C ILE A 48 -0.66 6.29 1.92
N PHE A 49 -1.79 6.42 2.64
CA PHE A 49 -2.88 5.45 2.57
C PHE A 49 -3.51 5.39 1.18
N TYR A 50 -3.79 6.54 0.55
CA TYR A 50 -4.38 6.59 -0.78
C TYR A 50 -3.52 5.82 -1.80
N HIS A 51 -2.21 6.07 -1.81
CA HIS A 51 -1.29 5.38 -2.70
C HIS A 51 -1.13 3.91 -2.38
N TYR A 52 -1.03 3.54 -1.09
CA TYR A 52 -1.01 2.15 -0.65
C TYR A 52 -2.26 1.39 -1.13
N LYS A 53 -3.44 2.01 -0.94
CA LYS A 53 -4.73 1.47 -1.35
C LYS A 53 -4.81 1.30 -2.87
N LYS A 54 -4.40 2.31 -3.64
CA LYS A 54 -4.36 2.25 -5.11
C LYS A 54 -3.41 1.17 -5.61
N ALA A 55 -2.25 1.02 -4.97
CA ALA A 55 -1.28 -0.03 -5.28
C ALA A 55 -1.89 -1.43 -5.05
N LEU A 56 -2.56 -1.66 -3.91
CA LEU A 56 -3.24 -2.92 -3.64
C LEU A 56 -4.34 -3.25 -4.66
N MET A 57 -5.11 -2.23 -5.06
CA MET A 57 -6.14 -2.38 -6.09
C MET A 57 -5.54 -2.76 -7.45
N ARG A 58 -4.44 -2.10 -7.86
CA ARG A 58 -3.71 -2.43 -9.10
C ARG A 58 -3.18 -3.85 -9.08
N ALA A 59 -2.49 -4.24 -8.00
CA ALA A 59 -1.97 -5.59 -7.86
C ALA A 59 -3.07 -6.66 -7.90
N THR A 60 -4.22 -6.39 -7.27
CA THR A 60 -5.41 -7.26 -7.33
C THR A 60 -5.97 -7.36 -8.75
N ALA A 61 -6.01 -6.24 -9.48
CA ALA A 61 -6.50 -6.21 -10.85
C ALA A 61 -5.58 -7.00 -11.80
N VAL A 62 -4.26 -6.84 -11.66
CA VAL A 62 -3.24 -7.60 -12.41
C VAL A 62 -3.34 -9.08 -12.11
N ASP A 63 -3.37 -9.51 -10.85
CA ASP A 63 -3.51 -10.94 -10.49
C ASP A 63 -4.79 -11.55 -11.10
N ARG A 64 -5.93 -10.85 -11.04
CA ARG A 64 -7.17 -11.32 -11.66
C ARG A 64 -7.06 -11.40 -13.18
N ALA A 65 -6.42 -10.42 -13.82
CA ALA A 65 -6.23 -10.38 -15.26
C ALA A 65 -5.33 -11.52 -15.74
N THR A 66 -4.20 -11.74 -15.07
CA THR A 66 -3.27 -12.84 -15.36
C THR A 66 -3.99 -14.18 -15.27
N ARG A 67 -4.72 -14.46 -14.19
CA ARG A 67 -5.48 -15.71 -14.05
C ARG A 67 -6.56 -15.88 -15.11
N ALA A 68 -7.22 -14.80 -15.50
CA ALA A 68 -8.25 -14.83 -16.54
C ALA A 68 -7.63 -15.15 -17.91
N GLU A 69 -6.51 -14.51 -18.24
CA GLU A 69 -5.77 -14.73 -19.48
C GLU A 69 -5.15 -16.12 -19.54
N GLU A 70 -4.50 -16.60 -18.48
CA GLU A 70 -3.98 -17.98 -18.39
C GLU A 70 -5.08 -19.01 -18.64
N LYS A 71 -6.26 -18.80 -18.04
CA LYS A 71 -7.42 -19.67 -18.23
C LYS A 71 -7.93 -19.63 -19.67
N GLN A 72 -7.94 -18.46 -20.30
CA GLN A 72 -8.41 -18.29 -21.68
C GLN A 72 -7.42 -18.87 -22.69
N ALA A 73 -6.14 -18.53 -22.58
CA ALA A 73 -5.06 -19.05 -23.41
C ALA A 73 -5.02 -20.58 -23.40
N ARG A 74 -5.20 -21.19 -22.21
CA ARG A 74 -5.30 -22.66 -22.07
C ARG A 74 -6.49 -23.25 -22.81
N ARG A 75 -7.65 -22.59 -22.78
CA ARG A 75 -8.87 -23.04 -23.49
C ARG A 75 -8.72 -22.93 -25.00
N GLU A 76 -8.10 -21.85 -25.46
CA GLU A 76 -7.89 -21.55 -26.88
C GLU A 76 -6.63 -22.23 -27.46
N LYS A 77 -5.84 -22.93 -26.63
CA LYS A 77 -4.56 -23.55 -27.01
C LYS A 77 -3.57 -22.57 -27.66
N ARG A 78 -3.58 -21.32 -27.20
CA ARG A 78 -2.63 -20.28 -27.63
C ARG A 78 -1.66 -19.94 -26.49
N SER A 79 -0.60 -19.22 -26.82
CA SER A 79 0.28 -18.61 -25.82
C SER A 79 -0.44 -17.50 -25.04
N ILE A 80 0.03 -17.26 -23.82
CA ILE A 80 -0.37 -16.11 -23.00
C ILE A 80 0.10 -14.84 -23.69
N ASP A 81 -0.79 -13.84 -23.79
CA ASP A 81 -0.48 -12.54 -24.37
C ASP A 81 -0.47 -11.45 -23.27
N PRO A 82 0.69 -10.83 -22.98
CA PRO A 82 0.79 -9.76 -22.00
C PRO A 82 -0.13 -8.57 -22.26
N ALA A 83 -0.39 -8.22 -23.53
CA ALA A 83 -1.25 -7.09 -23.87
C ALA A 83 -2.70 -7.32 -23.44
N ASN A 84 -3.16 -8.58 -23.47
CA ASN A 84 -4.47 -8.96 -22.96
C ASN A 84 -4.55 -8.83 -21.43
N ILE A 85 -3.47 -9.17 -20.71
CA ILE A 85 -3.39 -8.99 -19.26
C ILE A 85 -3.53 -7.51 -18.91
N GLU A 86 -2.79 -6.63 -19.58
CA GLU A 86 -2.85 -5.19 -19.33
C GLU A 86 -4.25 -4.62 -19.56
N LYS A 87 -4.86 -4.94 -20.71
CA LYS A 87 -6.22 -4.52 -21.06
C LYS A 87 -7.27 -5.03 -20.06
N LEU A 88 -7.14 -6.28 -19.62
CA LEU A 88 -8.03 -6.86 -18.61
C LEU A 88 -7.81 -6.23 -17.24
N ALA A 89 -6.57 -5.95 -16.86
CA ALA A 89 -6.22 -5.34 -15.58
C ALA A 89 -6.81 -3.92 -15.49
N GLU A 90 -6.69 -3.12 -16.54
CA GLU A 90 -7.29 -1.78 -16.61
C GLU A 90 -8.83 -1.85 -16.50
N ARG A 91 -9.45 -2.80 -17.21
CA ARG A 91 -10.90 -3.04 -17.14
C ARG A 91 -11.34 -3.46 -15.74
N TYR A 92 -10.58 -4.31 -15.05
CA TYR A 92 -10.90 -4.73 -13.68
C TYR A 92 -10.68 -3.60 -12.68
N LEU A 93 -9.61 -2.82 -12.84
CA LEU A 93 -9.29 -1.71 -11.95
C LEU A 93 -10.35 -0.61 -12.02
N SER A 94 -10.81 -0.24 -13.22
CA SER A 94 -11.84 0.79 -13.43
C SER A 94 -13.21 0.43 -12.82
N ARG A 95 -13.50 -0.87 -12.67
CA ARG A 95 -14.74 -1.38 -12.09
C ARG A 95 -14.63 -1.74 -10.61
N MET A 96 -13.42 -1.70 -10.03
CA MET A 96 -13.20 -2.11 -8.67
C MET A 96 -13.67 -1.01 -7.70
N PRO A 97 -14.62 -1.29 -6.80
CA PRO A 97 -15.05 -0.28 -5.84
C PRO A 97 -13.93 0.00 -4.85
N TYR A 98 -13.59 1.27 -4.64
CA TYR A 98 -12.51 1.70 -3.73
C TYR A 98 -12.67 1.11 -2.33
N LYS A 99 -13.89 1.04 -1.79
CA LYS A 99 -14.15 0.53 -0.44
C LYS A 99 -14.22 -1.01 -0.35
N ALA A 100 -14.34 -1.72 -1.47
CA ALA A 100 -14.67 -3.15 -1.46
C ALA A 100 -13.48 -4.08 -1.25
N GLN A 101 -12.24 -3.67 -1.55
CA GLN A 101 -11.08 -4.57 -1.58
C GLN A 101 -9.86 -3.99 -0.88
N GLY A 102 -9.29 -4.74 0.09
CA GLY A 102 -7.98 -4.54 0.73
C GLY A 102 -7.79 -3.25 1.55
N ALA A 103 -7.37 -3.34 2.82
CA ALA A 103 -7.07 -2.21 3.71
C ALA A 103 -8.18 -1.14 3.91
N ARG A 104 -8.55 -0.91 5.18
CA ARG A 104 -9.41 0.22 5.59
C ARG A 104 -8.55 1.31 6.21
N PHE A 105 -8.98 2.56 6.05
CA PHE A 105 -8.25 3.71 6.59
C PHE A 105 -8.04 3.60 8.09
N HIS A 106 -9.07 3.20 8.85
CA HIS A 106 -8.94 3.00 10.30
C HIS A 106 -7.84 1.98 10.65
N SER A 107 -7.77 0.84 9.95
CA SER A 107 -6.71 -0.15 10.16
C SER A 107 -5.33 0.40 9.82
N PHE A 108 -5.23 1.25 8.79
CA PHE A 108 -3.98 1.92 8.44
C PHE A 108 -3.55 2.90 9.54
N ILE A 109 -4.46 3.71 10.08
CA ILE A 109 -4.15 4.66 11.15
C ILE A 109 -3.68 3.95 12.43
N VAL A 110 -4.30 2.83 12.80
CA VAL A 110 -3.84 2.01 13.95
C VAL A 110 -2.44 1.43 13.71
N TYR A 111 -2.16 1.01 12.48
CA TYR A 111 -0.82 0.57 12.10
C TYR A 111 0.18 1.74 12.15
N PHE A 112 -0.20 2.91 11.63
CA PHE A 112 0.64 4.09 11.58
C PHE A 112 0.98 4.63 12.98
N SER A 113 0.02 4.58 13.92
CA SER A 113 0.29 4.97 15.31
C SER A 113 1.30 4.05 16.00
N THR A 114 1.38 2.78 15.58
CA THR A 114 2.38 1.83 16.10
C THR A 114 3.79 2.25 15.67
N ILE A 115 3.99 2.58 14.39
CA ILE A 115 5.30 3.05 13.89
C ILE A 115 5.67 4.45 14.39
N GLN A 116 4.68 5.31 14.70
CA GLN A 116 4.93 6.55 15.44
C GLN A 116 5.43 6.29 16.85
N ARG A 117 4.82 5.35 17.58
CA ARG A 117 5.25 4.97 18.94
C ARG A 117 6.63 4.32 18.99
N LEU A 118 7.01 3.63 17.92
CA LEU A 118 8.37 3.13 17.71
C LEU A 118 9.39 4.24 17.39
N GLY A 119 8.92 5.48 17.16
CA GLY A 119 9.77 6.59 16.75
C GLY A 119 10.33 6.44 15.34
N TRP A 120 9.73 5.60 14.48
CA TRP A 120 10.19 5.40 13.11
C TRP A 120 9.75 6.50 12.15
N VAL A 121 8.67 7.19 12.50
CA VAL A 121 8.15 8.34 11.77
C VAL A 121 7.87 9.49 12.74
N GLU A 122 8.08 10.70 12.28
CA GLU A 122 7.87 11.92 13.04
C GLU A 122 7.10 12.97 12.20
N PRO A 123 6.32 13.86 12.84
CA PRO A 123 5.75 14.99 12.14
C PRO A 123 6.84 15.96 11.68
N THR A 124 6.69 16.55 10.50
CA THR A 124 7.69 17.48 9.94
C THR A 124 7.46 18.93 10.38
N GLY A 125 6.36 19.20 11.08
CA GLY A 125 5.88 20.54 11.39
C GLY A 125 5.06 21.18 10.26
N GLN A 126 5.01 20.55 9.07
CA GLN A 126 4.17 21.01 7.97
C GLN A 126 2.75 20.45 8.10
N GLU A 127 1.77 21.33 7.90
CA GLU A 127 0.35 21.02 7.91
C GLU A 127 -0.35 21.71 6.74
N GLU A 128 -1.37 21.05 6.20
CA GLU A 128 -2.28 21.63 5.21
C GLU A 128 -3.75 21.43 5.64
N PRO A 129 -4.67 22.30 5.21
CA PRO A 129 -6.09 22.12 5.50
C PRO A 129 -6.60 20.76 5.00
N SER A 130 -7.37 20.06 5.83
CA SER A 130 -8.06 18.85 5.38
C SER A 130 -9.40 19.20 4.75
N SER A 131 -9.87 18.38 3.81
CA SER A 131 -11.23 18.54 3.26
C SER A 131 -12.32 18.40 4.32
N PHE A 132 -12.02 17.75 5.46
CA PHE A 132 -12.93 17.71 6.60
C PHE A 132 -13.10 19.08 7.25
N GLN A 133 -12.06 19.93 7.23
CA GLN A 133 -12.11 21.28 7.78
C GLN A 133 -12.99 22.24 6.96
N GLU A 134 -13.32 21.91 5.71
CA GLU A 134 -14.27 22.69 4.90
C GLU A 134 -15.68 22.72 5.52
N HIS A 135 -16.07 21.64 6.19
CA HIS A 135 -17.38 21.51 6.84
C HIS A 135 -17.30 21.60 8.37
N TYR A 136 -16.13 21.36 8.95
CA TYR A 136 -15.89 21.44 10.39
C TYR A 136 -14.51 22.04 10.67
N PRO A 137 -14.38 23.38 10.73
CA PRO A 137 -13.10 24.07 10.89
C PRO A 137 -12.22 23.58 12.07
N PRO A 138 -12.78 23.19 13.23
CA PRO A 138 -11.98 22.61 14.33
C PRO A 138 -11.44 21.20 14.07
N GLY A 139 -11.72 20.62 12.90
CA GLY A 139 -11.26 19.30 12.50
C GLY A 139 -9.74 19.23 12.36
N PRO A 140 -9.16 18.02 12.38
CA PRO A 140 -7.72 17.85 12.27
C PRO A 140 -7.22 18.24 10.86
N PRO A 141 -6.07 18.95 10.77
CA PRO A 141 -5.40 19.20 9.50
C PRO A 141 -4.70 17.94 8.99
N ARG A 142 -4.21 17.98 7.75
CA ARG A 142 -3.37 16.93 7.19
C ARG A 142 -1.92 17.23 7.58
N ARG A 143 -1.39 16.42 8.50
CA ARG A 143 -0.01 16.55 8.99
C ARG A 143 0.95 15.71 8.17
N TYR A 144 2.08 16.28 7.80
CA TYR A 144 3.14 15.60 7.08
C TYR A 144 4.00 14.78 8.03
N PHE A 145 4.38 13.58 7.60
CA PHE A 145 5.27 12.68 8.32
C PHE A 145 6.43 12.26 7.43
N ARG A 146 7.61 12.16 8.02
CA ARG A 146 8.82 11.59 7.39
C ARG A 146 9.42 10.48 8.24
N LEU A 147 10.35 9.73 7.67
CA LEU A 147 11.12 8.74 8.41
C LEU A 147 12.20 9.42 9.27
N THR A 148 12.31 8.95 10.51
CA THR A 148 13.47 9.24 11.37
C THR A 148 14.64 8.33 10.98
N ASP A 149 15.83 8.60 11.52
CA ASP A 149 16.97 7.69 11.34
C ASP A 149 16.70 6.29 11.91
N ALA A 150 15.93 6.19 13.01
CA ALA A 150 15.48 4.91 13.55
C ALA A 150 14.56 4.16 12.56
N GLY A 151 13.65 4.87 11.87
CA GLY A 151 12.79 4.27 10.87
C GLY A 151 13.54 3.82 9.61
N LYS A 152 14.53 4.60 9.17
CA LYS A 152 15.39 4.28 8.01
C LYS A 152 16.22 3.02 8.25
N THR A 153 16.78 2.89 9.47
CA THR A 153 17.70 1.81 9.86
C THR A 153 17.00 0.57 10.43
N ALA A 154 15.72 0.65 10.80
CA ALA A 154 14.95 -0.50 11.27
C ALA A 154 14.93 -1.63 10.22
N SER A 155 15.03 -2.88 10.69
CA SER A 155 15.11 -4.06 9.83
C SER A 155 13.81 -4.30 9.07
N GLU A 156 13.92 -4.98 7.92
CA GLU A 156 12.75 -5.41 7.13
C GLU A 156 11.80 -6.29 7.96
N THR A 157 12.35 -7.15 8.84
CA THR A 157 11.57 -8.00 9.75
C THR A 157 10.76 -7.17 10.76
N ALA A 158 11.32 -6.06 11.25
CA ALA A 158 10.61 -5.16 12.15
C ALA A 158 9.50 -4.41 11.39
N TRP A 159 9.78 -3.92 10.19
CA TRP A 159 8.78 -3.30 9.31
C TRP A 159 7.66 -4.26 8.89
N ALA A 160 7.96 -5.54 8.73
CA ALA A 160 6.96 -6.57 8.44
C ALA A 160 5.98 -6.78 9.61
N ASN A 161 6.42 -6.58 10.86
CA ASN A 161 5.57 -6.70 12.05
C ASN A 161 5.91 -5.67 13.15
N PRO A 162 5.48 -4.41 13.01
CA PRO A 162 5.82 -3.36 13.97
C PRO A 162 5.19 -3.58 15.35
N HIS A 163 4.04 -4.27 15.42
CA HIS A 163 3.44 -4.61 16.71
C HIS A 163 4.37 -5.53 17.51
N ARG A 164 5.00 -6.50 16.85
CA ARG A 164 6.02 -7.34 17.50
C ARG A 164 7.25 -6.52 17.89
N ALA A 165 7.70 -5.61 17.03
CA ALA A 165 8.83 -4.74 17.35
C ALA A 165 8.57 -3.81 18.55
N LEU A 166 7.31 -3.44 18.80
CA LEU A 166 6.94 -2.52 19.89
C LEU A 166 6.76 -3.22 21.24
N TYR A 167 6.35 -4.50 21.25
CA TYR A 167 5.94 -5.20 22.46
C TYR A 167 6.68 -6.51 22.74
N GLY A 168 7.50 -6.99 21.81
CA GLY A 168 8.14 -8.31 21.87
C GLY A 168 9.65 -8.27 21.88
#